data_AF-A0A4Q6C4Z9-F1
#
_entry.id   AF-A0A4Q6C4Z9-F1
#
_cell.length_a   1.000
_cell.length_b   1.000
_cell.length_c   1.000
_cell.angle_alpha   90.00
_cell.angle_beta   90.00
_cell.angle_gamma   90.00
#
_symmetry.space_group_name_H-M   'P 1'
#
loop_
_entity.id
_entity.type
_entity.pdbx_description
1 polymer ?
#
loop_
_entity_poly.entity_id
_entity_poly.type
_entity_poly.pdbx_seq_one_letter_code
_entity_poly.pdbx_strand_id
1 'polypeptide(L)' 'SKVQLDRPRLLILGNEEKGLRRLTLDSCDEVCQITPQGAVTSLNVSVAAGIMISRLSIG' A
#
# COMPACT_ATOMS: atom_id res chain seq x y z
N SER A 1 -2.92 -4.02 9.55
CA SER A 1 -2.49 -5.41 9.68
C SER A 1 -1.01 -5.52 9.41
N LYS A 2 -0.29 -6.43 10.09
CA LYS A 2 1.13 -6.69 9.86
C LYS A 2 1.23 -7.70 8.71
N VAL A 3 1.84 -7.30 7.58
CA VAL A 3 2.08 -8.18 6.42
C VAL A 3 3.29 -9.06 6.72
N GLN A 4 3.18 -10.37 6.50
CA GLN A 4 4.30 -11.30 6.72
C GLN A 4 5.17 -11.42 5.47
N LEU A 5 6.48 -11.23 5.56
CA LEU A 5 7.39 -11.36 4.42
C LEU A 5 8.14 -12.69 4.42
N ASP A 6 7.39 -13.79 4.39
CA ASP A 6 7.90 -15.17 4.35
C ASP A 6 8.30 -15.64 2.93
N ARG A 7 7.88 -14.90 1.89
CA ARG A 7 8.12 -15.20 0.47
C ARG A 7 8.25 -13.92 -0.36
N PRO A 8 8.78 -13.97 -1.59
CA PRO A 8 8.80 -12.82 -2.48
C PRO A 8 7.38 -12.26 -2.66
N ARG A 9 7.23 -10.94 -2.48
CA ARG A 9 5.94 -10.25 -2.60
C ARG A 9 6.00 -9.16 -3.67
N LEU A 10 4.86 -8.98 -4.34
CA LEU A 10 4.65 -7.86 -5.27
C LEU A 10 3.85 -6.77 -4.57
N LEU A 11 4.38 -5.55 -4.54
CA LEU A 11 3.64 -4.39 -4.07
C LEU A 11 2.87 -3.76 -5.24
N ILE A 12 1.54 -3.73 -5.14
CA ILE A 12 0.68 -3.10 -6.14
C ILE A 12 0.16 -1.79 -5.56
N LEU A 13 0.38 -0.68 -6.28
CA LEU A 13 -0.05 0.65 -5.89
C LEU A 13 -1.06 1.18 -6.90
N GLY A 14 -2.11 1.80 -6.38
CA GLY A 14 -3.17 2.39 -7.18
C GLY A 14 -2.85 3.82 -7.60
N ASN A 15 -3.80 4.40 -8.33
CA ASN A 15 -3.77 5.83 -8.61
C ASN A 15 -3.95 6.62 -7.29
N GLU A 16 -3.35 7.79 -7.20
CA GLU A 16 -3.39 8.65 -6.02
C GLU A 16 -4.82 8.96 -5.54
N GLU A 17 -5.71 9.34 -6.45
CA GLU A 17 -7.07 9.74 -6.12
C GLU A 17 -8.04 8.57 -6.13
N LYS A 18 -7.93 7.72 -7.16
CA LYS A 18 -8.91 6.64 -7.42
C LYS A 18 -8.54 5.32 -6.75
N GLY A 19 -7.33 5.19 -6.22
CA GLY A 19 -6.82 3.95 -5.65
C GLY A 19 -6.71 2.83 -6.69
N LEU A 20 -6.80 1.59 -6.20
CA LEU A 20 -6.79 0.39 -7.02
C LEU A 20 -8.19 0.08 -7.55
N ARG A 21 -8.25 -0.45 -8.78
CA ARG A 21 -9.50 -0.99 -9.33
C ARG A 21 -9.97 -2.16 -8.49
N ARG A 22 -11.29 -2.31 -8.35
CA ARG A 22 -11.90 -3.34 -7.50
C ARG A 22 -11.40 -4.75 -7.82
N LEU A 23 -11.37 -5.13 -9.09
CA LEU A 23 -10.88 -6.44 -9.52
C LEU A 23 -9.41 -6.69 -9.15
N THR A 24 -8.58 -5.64 -9.14
CA THR A 24 -7.18 -5.74 -8.71
C THR A 24 -7.09 -5.96 -7.21
N LEU A 25 -7.90 -5.27 -6.41
CA LEU A 25 -7.98 -5.48 -4.96
C LEU A 25 -8.45 -6.89 -4.60
N ASP A 26 -9.47 -7.39 -5.30
CA ASP A 26 -10.01 -8.74 -5.06
C ASP A 26 -9.00 -9.84 -5.44
N SER A 27 -8.00 -9.52 -6.28
CA SER A 27 -6.91 -10.43 -6.65
C SER A 27 -5.70 -10.37 -5.70
N CYS A 28 -5.67 -9.44 -4.75
CA CYS A 28 -4.56 -9.29 -3.82
C CYS A 28 -4.71 -10.25 -2.64
N ASP A 29 -3.61 -10.94 -2.27
CA ASP A 29 -3.55 -11.79 -1.08
C ASP A 29 -3.81 -11.00 0.21
N GLU A 30 -3.21 -9.80 0.30
CA GLU A 30 -3.34 -8.90 1.44
C GLU A 30 -3.51 -7.46 0.97
N VAL A 31 -4.36 -6.71 1.67
CA VAL A 31 -4.61 -5.30 1.39
C VAL A 31 -4.16 -4.48 2.60
N CYS A 32 -3.35 -3.46 2.34
CA CYS A 32 -2.88 -2.52 3.34
C CYS A 32 -3.06 -1.09 2.86
N GLN A 33 -3.23 -0.17 3.82
CA GLN A 33 -3.34 1.26 3.55
C GLN A 33 -2.45 2.05 4.50
N ILE A 34 -1.98 3.21 4.04
CA ILE A 34 -1.37 4.20 4.90
C ILE A 34 -2.53 4.97 5.55
N THR A 35 -2.65 4.88 6.87
CA THR A 35 -3.68 5.64 7.60
C THR A 35 -3.41 7.13 7.43
N PRO A 36 -4.35 7.91 6.86
CA PRO A 36 -4.23 9.36 6.80
C PRO A 36 -4.14 9.93 8.22
N GLN A 37 -3.27 10.91 8.43
CA GLN A 37 -3.19 11.66 9.69
C GLN A 37 -3.46 13.14 9.43
N GLY A 38 -4.42 13.72 10.17
CA GLY A 38 -4.78 15.12 10.05
C GLY A 38 -5.50 15.44 8.73
N ALA A 39 -5.22 16.61 8.16
CA ALA A 39 -5.89 17.13 6.98
C ALA A 39 -5.36 16.58 5.64
N VAL A 40 -4.32 15.74 5.65
CA VAL A 40 -3.76 15.16 4.43
C VAL A 40 -4.65 14.01 3.98
N THR A 41 -5.43 14.25 2.93
CA THR A 41 -6.39 13.28 2.38
C THR A 41 -5.79 12.34 1.34
N SER A 42 -4.66 12.71 0.74
CA SER A 42 -3.98 11.94 -0.28
C SER A 42 -2.46 12.16 -0.24
N LEU A 43 -1.70 11.14 -0.62
CA LEU A 43 -0.25 11.17 -0.73
C LEU A 43 0.16 10.82 -2.15
N ASN A 44 1.21 11.48 -2.63
CA ASN A 44 1.84 11.10 -3.87
C ASN A 44 2.22 9.61 -3.87
N VAL A 45 1.91 8.91 -4.96
CA VAL A 45 2.14 7.47 -5.07
C VAL A 45 3.60 7.08 -4.86
N SER A 46 4.57 7.91 -5.28
CA SER A 46 6.00 7.62 -5.04
C SER A 46 6.38 7.70 -3.56
N VAL A 47 5.79 8.65 -2.83
CA VAL A 47 5.97 8.79 -1.37
C VAL A 47 5.31 7.61 -0.66
N ALA A 48 4.09 7.25 -1.06
CA ALA A 48 3.40 6.08 -0.53
C ALA A 48 4.21 4.80 -0.77
N ALA A 49 4.81 4.63 -1.95
CA ALA A 49 5.69 3.50 -2.25
C ALA A 49 6.87 3.41 -1.28
N GLY A 50 7.58 4.53 -1.06
CA GLY A 50 8.72 4.58 -0.14
C GLY A 50 8.35 4.21 1.29
N ILE A 51 7.22 4.73 1.79
CA ILE A 51 6.70 4.39 3.13
C ILE A 51 6.36 2.91 3.23
N MET A 52 5.67 2.35 2.22
CA MET A 52 5.26 0.94 2.24
C MET A 52 6.46 0.01 2.18
N ILE A 53 7.44 0.29 1.31
CA ILE A 53 8.68 -0.49 1.24
C ILE A 53 9.41 -0.43 2.58
N SER A 54 9.60 0.76 3.16
CA SER A 54 10.25 0.92 4.47
C SER A 54 9.54 0.13 5.58
N ARG A 55 8.20 0.19 5.65
CA ARG A 55 7.42 -0.56 6.64
C ARG A 55 7.48 -2.07 6.46
N LEU A 56 7.53 -2.54 5.21
CA LEU A 56 7.62 -3.95 4.89
C LEU A 56 9.03 -4.49 5.17
N SER A 57 10.09 -3.78 4.76
CA SER A 57 11.48 -4.24 4.91
C SER A 57 11.98 -4.30 6.35
N ILE A 58 11.36 -3.59 7.29
CA ILE A 58 11.79 -3.52 8.70
C ILE A 58 10.93 -4.46 9.60
N GLY A 59 10.11 -5.32 9.00
CA GLY A 59 9.06 -6.11 9.66
C GLY A 59 9.44 -7.51 10.15
#